data_AF-A0A8S4S995-F1
#
_entry.id   AF-A0A8S4S995-F1
#
_cell.length_a   1.000
_cell.length_b   1.000
_cell.length_c   1.000
_cell.angle_alpha   90.00
_cell.angle_beta   90.00
_cell.angle_gamma   90.00
#
_symmetry.space_group_name_H-M   'P 1'
#
loop_
_entity.id
_entity.type
_entity.pdbx_description
1 polymer ?
#
loop_
_entity_poly.entity_id
_entity_poly.type
_entity_poly.pdbx_seq_one_letter_code
_entity_poly.pdbx_strand_id
1 'polypeptide(L)'
;MITIIGDTLMIPDSVMGITFLAAGTSVPEAVSSVIVAKQGHGSMGISNSIGSNTFDILLCLGLPWLIKASLTPAEPGNYWVKINSMGLEYSAISLLSTLLLLYLTFWFNKFKLDAAVGRACLAMYAMFLVLATLIELNVFFPVNVRTCRRTELKS
;
A
#
# COMPACT_ATOMS: atom_id res chain seq x y z
N MET A 1 -10.94 15.28 -1.94
CA MET A 1 -11.38 15.35 -3.35
C MET A 1 -11.73 13.96 -3.88
N ILE A 2 -10.86 12.95 -3.74
CA ILE A 2 -11.21 11.55 -4.08
C ILE A 2 -12.47 11.06 -3.34
N THR A 3 -12.61 11.36 -2.04
CA THR A 3 -13.77 10.99 -1.21
C THR A 3 -15.12 11.52 -1.72
N ILE A 4 -15.12 12.71 -2.34
CA ILE A 4 -16.34 13.31 -2.92
C ILE A 4 -16.78 12.53 -4.17
N ILE A 5 -15.82 12.07 -4.97
CA ILE A 5 -16.08 11.26 -6.17
C ILE A 5 -16.61 9.87 -5.76
N GLY A 6 -16.10 9.27 -4.68
CA GLY A 6 -16.59 7.98 -4.18
C GLY A 6 -17.97 8.02 -3.58
N ASP A 7 -18.30 9.08 -2.85
CA ASP A 7 -19.68 9.27 -2.36
C ASP A 7 -20.67 9.46 -3.53
N THR A 8 -20.20 10.03 -4.65
CA THR A 8 -20.98 10.16 -5.89
C THR A 8 -21.15 8.81 -6.62
N LEU A 9 -20.15 7.92 -6.56
CA LEU A 9 -20.14 6.62 -7.23
C LEU A 9 -20.59 5.44 -6.34
N MET A 10 -21.02 5.69 -5.09
CA MET A 10 -21.33 4.66 -4.08
C MET A 10 -20.17 3.68 -3.80
N ILE A 11 -18.92 4.12 -3.96
CA ILE A 11 -17.73 3.30 -3.67
C ILE A 11 -17.21 3.67 -2.27
N PRO A 12 -16.84 2.70 -1.42
CA PRO A 12 -16.24 2.98 -0.12
C PRO A 12 -14.98 3.84 -0.24
N ASP A 13 -14.85 4.87 0.60
CA ASP A 13 -13.69 5.76 0.63
C ASP A 13 -12.37 5.00 0.80
N SER A 14 -12.39 3.92 1.61
CA SER A 14 -11.26 3.03 1.79
C SER A 14 -10.79 2.47 0.45
N VAL A 15 -11.69 1.87 -0.35
CA VAL A 15 -11.36 1.27 -1.65
C VAL A 15 -10.79 2.30 -2.63
N MET A 16 -11.36 3.50 -2.67
CA MET A 16 -10.78 4.56 -3.51
C MET A 16 -9.38 4.99 -3.07
N GLY A 17 -9.11 5.03 -1.77
CA GLY A 17 -7.77 5.32 -1.25
C GLY A 17 -6.76 4.25 -1.65
N ILE A 18 -7.04 2.98 -1.34
CA ILE A 18 -6.12 1.87 -1.65
C ILE A 18 -6.02 1.53 -3.14
N THR A 19 -6.99 1.94 -3.98
CA THR A 19 -6.95 1.63 -5.42
C THR A 19 -6.63 2.84 -6.28
N PHE A 20 -7.41 3.93 -6.22
CA PHE A 20 -7.22 5.07 -7.12
C PHE A 20 -6.05 5.96 -6.71
N LEU A 21 -5.94 6.30 -5.42
CA LEU A 21 -4.84 7.12 -4.95
C LEU A 21 -3.51 6.36 -5.05
N ALA A 22 -3.49 5.10 -4.63
CA ALA A 22 -2.31 4.24 -4.75
C ALA A 22 -1.91 3.97 -6.21
N ALA A 23 -2.86 3.69 -7.12
CA ALA A 23 -2.54 3.53 -8.53
C ALA A 23 -2.03 4.84 -9.15
N GLY A 24 -2.58 5.99 -8.74
CA GLY A 24 -2.18 7.29 -9.22
C GLY A 24 -0.71 7.63 -8.93
N THR A 25 -0.16 7.18 -7.80
CA THR A 25 1.26 7.37 -7.46
C THR A 25 2.16 6.33 -8.12
N SER A 26 1.76 5.05 -8.14
CA SER A 26 2.62 3.99 -8.68
C SER A 26 2.66 3.90 -10.21
N VAL A 27 1.63 4.37 -10.94
CA VAL A 27 1.60 4.30 -12.42
C VAL A 27 2.72 5.13 -13.07
N PRO A 28 2.92 6.42 -12.74
CA PRO A 28 4.02 7.21 -13.28
C PRO A 28 5.40 6.62 -12.97
N GLU A 29 5.57 6.08 -11.77
CA GLU A 29 6.82 5.44 -11.34
C GLU A 29 7.12 4.17 -12.14
N ALA A 30 6.12 3.31 -12.32
CA ALA A 30 6.23 2.10 -13.14
C ALA A 30 6.59 2.44 -14.59
N VAL A 31 5.96 3.47 -15.17
CA VAL A 31 6.27 3.95 -16.52
C VAL A 31 7.73 4.44 -16.61
N SER A 32 8.18 5.25 -15.65
CA SER A 32 9.56 5.73 -15.59
C SER A 32 10.58 4.58 -15.52
N SER A 33 10.37 3.64 -14.60
CA SER A 33 11.27 2.48 -14.43
C SER A 33 11.30 1.57 -15.67
N VAL A 34 10.17 1.41 -16.38
CA VAL A 34 10.11 0.63 -17.63
C VAL A 34 10.86 1.34 -18.76
N ILE A 35 10.74 2.67 -18.88
CA ILE A 35 11.46 3.44 -19.91
C ILE A 35 12.97 3.31 -19.71
N VAL A 36 13.46 3.49 -18.49
CA VAL A 36 14.89 3.39 -18.14
C VAL A 36 15.40 1.96 -18.32
N ALA A 37 14.58 0.95 -17.98
CA ALA A 37 14.93 -0.45 -18.24
C ALA A 37 15.05 -0.76 -19.74
N LYS A 38 14.17 -0.20 -20.59
CA LYS A 38 14.24 -0.34 -22.05
C LYS A 38 15.46 0.34 -22.67
N GLN A 39 16.00 1.37 -22.02
CA GLN A 39 17.25 2.04 -22.42
C GLN A 39 18.51 1.26 -22.04
N GLY A 40 18.38 0.06 -21.46
CA GLY A 40 19.51 -0.77 -21.02
C GLY A 40 20.01 -0.46 -19.61
N HIS A 41 19.39 0.50 -18.92
CA HIS A 41 19.74 0.92 -17.56
C HIS A 41 18.84 0.25 -16.50
N GLY A 42 18.66 -1.07 -16.58
CA GLY A 42 17.77 -1.81 -15.66
C GLY A 42 18.11 -1.62 -14.18
N SER A 43 19.40 -1.48 -13.82
CA SER A 43 19.84 -1.19 -12.46
C SER A 43 19.33 0.16 -11.94
N MET A 44 19.25 1.17 -12.81
CA MET A 44 18.73 2.49 -12.48
C MET A 44 17.20 2.47 -12.30
N GLY A 45 16.50 1.66 -13.10
CA GLY A 45 15.06 1.43 -12.93
C GLY A 45 14.73 0.82 -11.56
N ILE A 46 15.54 -0.15 -11.11
CA ILE A 46 15.37 -0.79 -9.79
C ILE A 46 15.66 0.20 -8.67
N SER A 47 16.74 0.99 -8.76
CA SER A 47 17.06 1.99 -7.74
C SER A 47 15.98 3.07 -7.63
N ASN A 48 15.37 3.46 -8.75
CA ASN A 48 14.26 4.42 -8.77
C ASN A 48 13.03 3.85 -8.03
N SER A 49 12.63 2.61 -8.33
CA SER A 49 11.49 1.98 -7.67
C SER A 49 11.70 1.74 -6.17
N ILE A 50 12.91 1.34 -5.75
CA ILE A 50 13.24 1.17 -4.33
C ILE A 50 13.27 2.52 -3.62
N GLY A 51 13.87 3.54 -4.24
CA GLY A 51 13.99 4.88 -3.68
C GLY A 51 12.63 5.55 -3.48
N SER A 52 11.74 5.48 -4.47
CA SER A 52 10.43 6.13 -4.39
C SER A 52 9.55 5.51 -3.30
N ASN A 53 9.49 4.18 -3.22
CA ASN A 53 8.77 3.48 -2.14
C ASN A 53 9.36 3.80 -0.75
N THR A 54 10.68 3.91 -0.64
CA THR A 54 11.34 4.26 0.63
C THR A 54 11.00 5.69 1.05
N PHE A 55 10.98 6.62 0.09
CA PHE A 55 10.60 8.01 0.31
C PHE A 55 9.13 8.14 0.72
N ASP A 56 8.21 7.41 0.08
CA ASP A 56 6.78 7.43 0.42
C ASP A 56 6.53 6.91 1.85
N ILE A 57 7.19 5.81 2.24
CA ILE A 57 7.07 5.29 3.61
C ILE A 57 7.64 6.28 4.64
N LEU A 58 8.81 6.87 4.38
CA LEU A 58 9.45 7.76 5.35
C LEU A 58 8.76 9.13 5.44
N LEU A 59 8.42 9.74 4.30
CA LEU A 59 7.88 11.10 4.26
C LEU A 59 6.37 11.14 4.21
N CYS A 60 5.69 10.29 3.43
CA CYS A 60 4.23 10.34 3.35
C CYS A 60 3.56 9.67 4.55
N LEU A 61 4.15 8.61 5.12
CA LEU A 61 3.62 7.98 6.35
C LEU A 61 4.31 8.49 7.62
N GLY A 62 5.65 8.60 7.62
CA GLY A 62 6.40 8.98 8.82
C GLY A 62 6.26 10.45 9.22
N LEU A 63 6.28 11.39 8.26
CA LEU A 63 6.25 12.82 8.56
C LEU A 63 4.93 13.29 9.17
N PRO A 64 3.73 12.91 8.67
CA PRO A 64 2.47 13.32 9.29
C PRO A 64 2.32 12.76 10.70
N TRP A 65 2.82 11.54 10.94
CA TRP A 65 2.80 10.94 12.27
C TRP A 65 3.73 11.69 13.24
N LEU A 66 4.94 12.04 12.80
CA LEU A 66 5.89 12.85 13.57
C LEU A 66 5.31 14.24 13.90
N ILE A 67 4.72 14.91 12.91
CA ILE A 67 4.09 16.23 13.06
C ILE A 67 2.93 16.14 14.07
N LYS A 68 2.05 15.14 13.93
CA LYS A 68 0.94 14.94 14.86
C LYS A 68 1.44 14.68 16.28
N ALA A 69 2.40 13.78 16.46
CA ALA A 69 2.98 13.45 17.75
C ALA A 69 3.68 14.66 18.41
N SER A 70 4.33 15.51 17.61
CA SER A 70 5.08 16.67 18.11
C SER A 70 4.25 17.93 18.34
N LEU A 71 3.24 18.21 17.51
CA LEU A 71 2.50 19.48 17.54
C LEU A 71 1.09 19.36 18.15
N THR A 72 0.46 18.18 18.07
CA THR A 72 -0.91 17.94 18.54
C THR A 72 -1.03 16.56 19.20
N PRO A 73 -0.41 16.36 20.38
CA PRO A 73 -0.57 15.11 21.13
C PRO A 73 -2.06 14.89 21.42
N ALA A 74 -2.54 13.66 21.15
CA ALA A 74 -3.96 13.31 21.25
C ALA A 74 -4.51 13.38 22.69
N GLU A 75 -3.63 13.35 23.70
CA GLU A 75 -3.94 13.54 25.12
C GLU A 75 -2.82 14.39 25.77
N PRO A 76 -3.13 15.38 26.63
CA PRO A 76 -2.10 16.09 27.39
C PRO A 76 -1.36 15.11 28.31
N GLY A 77 -0.06 14.90 28.08
CA GLY A 77 0.78 14.01 28.88
C GLY A 77 0.96 12.58 28.34
N ASN A 78 0.38 12.27 27.17
CA ASN A 78 0.55 10.96 26.52
C ASN A 78 0.88 11.12 25.03
N TYR A 79 2.14 10.84 24.67
CA TYR A 79 2.63 10.91 23.29
C TYR A 79 2.34 9.64 22.46
N TRP A 80 1.58 8.68 23.00
CA TRP A 80 1.28 7.44 22.31
C TRP A 80 -0.04 7.57 21.53
N VAL A 81 0.02 7.30 20.24
CA VAL A 81 -1.17 7.14 19.41
C VAL A 81 -1.71 5.73 19.67
N LYS A 82 -2.89 5.60 20.27
CA LYS A 82 -3.61 4.32 20.39
C LYS A 82 -3.92 3.79 18.99
N ILE A 83 -3.13 2.81 18.55
CA ILE A 83 -3.42 2.03 17.36
C ILE A 83 -4.34 0.89 17.81
N ASN A 84 -5.64 1.03 17.58
CA ASN A 84 -6.60 -0.04 17.80
C ASN A 84 -7.19 -0.44 16.45
N SER A 85 -6.61 -1.43 15.79
CA SER A 85 -7.16 -1.98 14.55
C SER A 85 -6.48 -3.31 14.23
N MET A 86 -7.23 -4.40 14.40
CA MET A 86 -6.87 -5.73 13.86
C MET A 86 -6.46 -5.63 12.37
N GLY A 87 -7.04 -4.69 11.62
CA GLY A 87 -6.66 -4.42 10.22
C GLY A 87 -5.21 -3.96 10.00
N LEU A 88 -4.60 -3.23 10.95
CA LEU A 88 -3.19 -2.82 10.81
C LEU A 88 -2.25 -4.01 11.03
N GLU A 89 -2.58 -4.90 11.98
CA GLU A 89 -1.83 -6.12 12.23
C GLU A 89 -1.86 -7.04 11.01
N TYR A 90 -3.04 -7.28 10.42
CA TYR A 90 -3.16 -8.07 9.20
C TYR A 90 -2.42 -7.45 8.01
N SER A 91 -2.54 -6.14 7.82
CA SER A 91 -1.81 -5.42 6.75
C SER A 91 -0.30 -5.55 6.93
N ALA A 92 0.20 -5.37 8.15
CA ALA A 92 1.62 -5.49 8.48
C ALA A 92 2.15 -6.93 8.26
N ILE A 93 1.41 -7.95 8.70
CA ILE A 93 1.76 -9.35 8.48
C ILE A 93 1.79 -9.67 6.98
N SER A 94 0.82 -9.16 6.22
CA SER A 94 0.74 -9.37 4.77
C SER A 94 1.91 -8.73 4.01
N LEU A 95 2.33 -7.53 4.41
CA LEU A 95 3.50 -6.82 3.86
C LEU A 95 4.80 -7.54 4.20
N LEU A 96 4.96 -7.99 5.44
CA LEU A 96 6.13 -8.78 5.84
C LEU A 96 6.21 -10.10 5.09
N SER A 97 5.08 -10.78 4.91
CA SER A 97 5.01 -12.04 4.16
C SER A 97 5.45 -11.89 2.71
N THR A 98 4.99 -10.84 2.02
CA THR A 98 5.39 -10.58 0.62
C THR A 98 6.87 -10.24 0.48
N LEU A 99 7.43 -9.47 1.42
CA LEU A 99 8.87 -9.19 1.46
C LEU A 99 9.70 -10.46 1.64
N LEU A 100 9.27 -11.36 2.52
CA LEU A 100 9.93 -12.66 2.73
C LEU A 100 9.87 -13.53 1.47
N LEU A 101 8.71 -13.64 0.83
CA LEU A 101 8.53 -14.42 -0.41
C LEU A 101 9.38 -13.86 -1.57
N LEU A 102 9.47 -12.54 -1.68
CA LEU A 102 10.33 -11.88 -2.65
C LEU A 102 11.81 -12.22 -2.40
N TYR A 103 12.27 -12.14 -1.14
CA TYR A 103 13.63 -12.49 -0.76
C TYR A 103 13.96 -13.96 -1.07
N LEU A 104 13.04 -14.88 -0.76
CA LEU A 104 13.18 -16.30 -1.10
C LEU A 104 13.31 -16.50 -2.62
N THR A 105 12.50 -15.80 -3.41
CA THR A 105 12.55 -15.88 -4.88
C THR A 105 13.89 -15.40 -5.45
N PHE A 106 14.48 -14.35 -4.87
CA PHE A 106 15.82 -13.89 -5.23
C PHE A 106 16.91 -14.89 -4.81
N TRP A 107 16.76 -15.48 -3.63
CA TRP A 107 17.70 -16.47 -3.12
C TRP A 107 17.75 -17.73 -4.01
N PHE A 108 16.60 -18.26 -4.40
CA PHE A 108 16.51 -19.40 -5.33
C PHE A 108 17.06 -19.07 -6.73
N ASN A 109 16.95 -17.82 -7.17
CA ASN A 109 17.49 -17.37 -8.47
C ASN A 109 18.94 -16.87 -8.44
N LYS A 110 19.70 -17.15 -7.36
CA LYS A 110 21.13 -16.76 -7.24
C LYS A 110 21.36 -15.26 -7.47
N PHE A 111 20.40 -14.41 -7.11
CA PHE A 111 20.43 -12.95 -7.34
C PHE A 111 20.62 -12.52 -8.81
N LYS A 112 20.29 -13.38 -9.78
CA LYS A 112 20.27 -12.98 -11.20
C LYS A 112 18.87 -12.47 -11.55
N LEU A 113 18.78 -11.21 -11.98
CA LEU A 113 17.55 -10.66 -12.54
C LEU A 113 17.36 -11.18 -13.97
N ASP A 114 16.60 -12.27 -14.09
CA ASP A 114 16.15 -12.82 -15.36
C ASP A 114 14.63 -12.57 -15.53
N ALA A 115 14.15 -12.65 -16.77
CA ALA A 115 12.73 -12.55 -17.10
C ALA A 115 11.87 -13.58 -16.35
N ALA A 116 12.46 -14.71 -15.95
CA ALA A 116 11.83 -15.70 -15.07
C ALA A 116 11.51 -15.13 -13.67
N VAL A 117 12.44 -14.37 -13.07
CA VAL A 117 12.24 -13.68 -11.79
C VAL A 117 11.14 -12.63 -11.94
N GLY A 118 11.16 -11.87 -13.04
CA GLY A 118 10.12 -10.88 -13.34
C GLY A 118 8.72 -11.50 -13.42
N ARG A 119 8.56 -12.63 -14.13
CA ARG A 119 7.28 -13.36 -14.21
C ARG A 119 6.85 -13.93 -12.86
N ALA A 120 7.77 -14.50 -12.09
CA ALA A 120 7.49 -14.99 -10.76
C ALA A 120 7.02 -13.86 -9.82
N CYS A 121 7.68 -12.71 -9.84
CA CYS A 121 7.28 -11.54 -9.06
C CYS A 121 5.88 -11.03 -9.46
N LEU A 122 5.58 -10.97 -10.76
CA LEU A 122 4.26 -10.55 -11.24
C LEU A 122 3.16 -11.52 -10.79
N ALA A 123 3.41 -12.83 -10.86
CA ALA A 123 2.47 -13.86 -10.43
C ALA A 123 2.24 -13.83 -8.91
N MET A 124 3.30 -13.70 -8.11
CA MET A 124 3.19 -13.54 -6.66
C MET A 124 2.43 -12.26 -6.28
N TYR A 125 2.70 -11.14 -6.96
CA TYR A 125 2.00 -9.89 -6.72
C TYR A 125 0.50 -9.99 -7.05
N ALA A 126 0.14 -10.61 -8.18
CA ALA A 126 -1.27 -10.83 -8.54
C ALA A 126 -1.99 -11.73 -7.52
N MET A 127 -1.36 -12.83 -7.10
CA MET A 127 -1.92 -13.72 -6.08
C MET A 127 -2.13 -12.99 -4.73
N PHE A 128 -1.14 -12.19 -4.33
CA PHE A 128 -1.24 -11.36 -3.13
C PHE A 128 -2.37 -10.34 -3.23
N LEU A 129 -2.47 -9.62 -4.35
CA LEU A 129 -3.47 -8.58 -4.55
C LEU A 129 -4.89 -9.16 -4.50
N VAL A 130 -5.10 -10.33 -5.12
CA VAL A 130 -6.37 -11.08 -5.03
C VAL A 130 -6.68 -11.46 -3.57
N LEU A 131 -5.71 -12.01 -2.84
CA LEU A 131 -5.89 -12.42 -1.44
C LEU A 131 -6.15 -11.22 -0.51
N ALA A 132 -5.41 -10.12 -0.67
CA ALA A 132 -5.59 -8.90 0.09
C ALA A 132 -6.96 -8.25 -0.18
N THR A 133 -7.40 -8.21 -1.44
CA THR A 133 -8.72 -7.68 -1.81
C THR A 133 -9.85 -8.55 -1.27
N LEU A 134 -9.70 -9.88 -1.27
CA LEU A 134 -10.67 -10.81 -0.67
C LEU A 134 -10.80 -10.61 0.84
N ILE A 135 -9.70 -10.34 1.54
CA ILE A 135 -9.70 -10.03 2.98
C ILE A 135 -10.38 -8.67 3.24
N GLU A 136 -10.05 -7.64 2.47
CA GLU A 136 -10.62 -6.29 2.61
C GLU A 136 -12.12 -6.21 2.25
N LEU A 137 -12.59 -7.03 1.29
CA LEU A 137 -14.01 -7.11 0.92
C LEU A 137 -14.88 -7.87 1.95
N ASN A 138 -14.35 -8.18 3.13
CA ASN A 138 -15.03 -8.91 4.21
C ASN A 138 -15.61 -10.27 3.79
N VAL A 139 -15.05 -10.92 2.76
CA VAL A 139 -15.57 -12.21 2.26
C VAL A 139 -15.38 -13.33 3.28
N PHE A 140 -14.30 -13.29 4.07
CA PHE A 140 -13.99 -14.30 5.08
C PHE A 140 -14.23 -13.80 6.52
N PHE A 141 -13.91 -12.54 6.83
CA PHE A 141 -14.08 -11.95 8.16
C PHE A 141 -14.38 -10.44 8.04
N PRO A 142 -15.19 -9.83 8.93
CA PRO A 142 -15.44 -8.40 8.92
C PRO A 142 -14.22 -7.62 9.45
N VAL A 143 -13.26 -7.31 8.58
CA VAL A 143 -12.05 -6.52 8.89
C VAL A 143 -12.29 -5.04 8.64
N ASN A 144 -13.10 -4.69 7.63
CA ASN A 144 -13.38 -3.30 7.25
C ASN A 144 -14.84 -2.95 7.56
N VAL A 145 -15.10 -2.34 8.72
CA VAL A 145 -16.43 -1.80 9.04
C VAL A 145 -16.65 -0.51 8.25
N ARG A 146 -17.85 -0.33 7.68
CA ARG A 146 -18.22 0.91 6.97
C ARG A 146 -17.91 2.14 7.84
N THR A 147 -17.01 3.00 7.37
CA THR A 147 -16.59 4.23 8.05
C THR A 147 -17.73 5.25 8.23
N CYS A 148 -18.83 5.11 7.47
CA CYS A 148 -20.03 5.94 7.60
C CYS A 148 -21.32 5.11 7.58
N ARG A 149 -22.09 5.19 8.67
CA ARG A 149 -23.53 4.90 8.71
C ARG A 149 -24.25 6.07 8.05
N ARG A 150 -24.63 5.95 6.79
CA ARG A 150 -25.48 6.92 6.07
C ARG A 150 -26.91 6.83 6.65
N THR A 151 -27.13 7.35 7.86
CA THR A 151 -28.45 7.33 8.52
C THR A 151 -28.67 8.47 9.53
N GLU A 152 -28.14 9.68 9.30
CA GLU A 152 -28.45 10.86 10.15
C GLU A 152 -28.50 12.16 9.33
N LEU A 153 -29.01 12.14 8.09
CA LEU A 153 -29.25 13.36 7.28
C LEU A 153 -30.62 13.34 6.56
N LYS A 154 -31.57 12.56 7.11
CA LYS A 154 -33.00 12.71 6.84
C LYS A 154 -33.74 12.74 8.18
N SER A 155 -33.60 13.86 8.89
CA SER A 155 -34.59 14.33 9.86
C SER A 155 -34.67 15.84 9.78
#